data_AF-A0A183HVB8-F1
#
_entry.id   AF-A0A183HVB8-F1
#
_cell.length_a   1.000
_cell.length_b   1.000
_cell.length_c   1.000
_cell.angle_alpha   90.00
_cell.angle_beta   90.00
_cell.angle_gamma   90.00
#
_symmetry.space_group_name_H-M   'P 1'
#
loop_
_entity.id
_entity.type
_entity.pdbx_description
1 polymer ?
#
loop_
_entity_poly.entity_id
_entity_poly.type
_entity_poly.pdbx_seq_one_letter_code
_entity_poly.pdbx_strand_id
1 'polypeptide(L)'
;MDHFHKKECRAGPEKFPDPRSIGITIPFTECNLHRYRSLNPRGIFVEMTVVFMFHTLFMTKVDQMVKVQCFYMEADKFVSAPLEVR
;
A
#
# COMPACT_ATOMS: atom_id res chain seq x y z
N MET A 1 9.88 5.96 -13.59
CA MET A 1 10.45 7.18 -12.98
C MET A 1 9.39 8.26 -13.08
N ASP A 2 9.09 8.86 -11.94
CA ASP A 2 8.01 9.82 -11.68
C ASP A 2 6.54 9.34 -11.74
N HIS A 3 6.21 8.37 -10.88
CA HIS A 3 4.83 7.90 -10.71
C HIS A 3 4.03 8.74 -9.71
N PHE A 4 4.65 9.75 -9.09
CA PHE A 4 4.03 10.56 -8.03
C PHE A 4 2.99 11.56 -8.57
N HIS A 5 3.12 11.96 -9.83
CA HIS A 5 2.17 12.88 -10.47
C HIS A 5 0.94 12.20 -11.06
N LYS A 6 0.88 10.87 -11.05
CA LYS A 6 -0.30 10.11 -11.43
C LYS A 6 -1.46 10.43 -10.48
N LYS A 7 -2.65 10.73 -11.03
CA LYS A 7 -3.83 11.14 -10.23
C LYS A 7 -4.28 10.05 -9.26
N GLU A 8 -4.08 8.79 -9.64
CA GLU A 8 -4.37 7.60 -8.84
C GLU A 8 -3.42 7.44 -7.64
N CYS A 9 -2.23 8.02 -7.71
CA CYS A 9 -1.22 7.96 -6.63
C CYS A 9 -1.29 9.19 -5.71
N ARG A 10 -2.32 10.02 -5.85
CA ARG A 10 -2.45 11.29 -5.12
C ARG A 10 -3.85 11.48 -4.55
N ALA A 11 -3.92 12.00 -3.34
CA ALA A 11 -5.16 12.46 -2.72
C ALA A 11 -4.94 13.85 -2.13
N GLY A 12 -5.86 14.77 -2.40
CA GLY A 12 -5.88 16.10 -1.82
C GLY A 12 -7.12 16.31 -0.94
N PRO A 13 -7.19 17.44 -0.22
CA PRO A 13 -8.28 17.76 0.71
C PRO A 13 -9.66 17.76 0.04
N GLU A 14 -9.74 17.98 -1.28
CA GLU A 14 -10.98 17.94 -2.06
C GLU A 14 -11.67 16.57 -2.04
N LYS A 15 -10.96 15.50 -1.68
CA LYS A 15 -11.50 14.13 -1.61
C LYS A 15 -12.07 13.78 -0.23
N PHE A 16 -11.93 14.65 0.78
CA PHE A 16 -12.26 14.33 2.18
C PHE A 16 -13.30 15.29 2.76
N PRO A 17 -14.47 14.78 3.20
CA PRO A 17 -15.49 15.61 3.86
C PRO A 17 -15.05 16.13 5.23
N ASP A 18 -14.31 15.32 5.99
CA ASP A 18 -13.76 15.70 7.28
C ASP A 18 -12.32 16.23 7.10
N PRO A 19 -12.06 17.51 7.41
CA PRO A 19 -10.73 18.12 7.26
C PRO A 19 -9.67 17.52 8.20
N ARG A 20 -10.07 16.71 9.19
CA ARG A 20 -9.16 16.02 10.11
C ARG A 20 -8.79 14.61 9.65
N SER A 21 -9.39 14.13 8.57
CA SER A 21 -9.15 12.78 8.05
C SER A 21 -8.58 12.85 6.63
N ILE A 22 -7.60 12.00 6.36
CA ILE A 22 -7.10 11.77 5.00
C ILE A 22 -6.92 10.26 4.80
N GLY A 23 -7.05 9.80 3.57
CA GLY A 23 -6.88 8.39 3.23
C GLY A 23 -6.72 8.18 1.74
N ILE A 24 -5.86 7.23 1.36
CA ILE A 24 -5.64 6.91 -0.05
C ILE A 24 -5.64 5.40 -0.20
N THR A 25 -6.27 4.92 -1.28
CA THR A 25 -6.28 3.50 -1.64
C THR A 25 -5.37 3.31 -2.85
N ILE A 26 -4.35 2.48 -2.71
CA ILE A 26 -3.34 2.25 -3.75
C ILE A 26 -3.43 0.80 -4.24
N PRO A 27 -3.57 0.56 -5.55
CA PRO A 27 -3.48 -0.79 -6.13
C PRO A 27 -2.08 -1.36 -5.99
N PHE A 28 -1.93 -2.65 -5.65
CA PHE A 28 -0.65 -3.35 -5.46
C PHE A 28 0.31 -3.39 -6.68
N THR A 29 -0.11 -2.88 -7.82
CA THR A 29 0.65 -2.87 -9.08
C THR A 29 1.05 -1.47 -9.51
N GLU A 30 0.60 -0.44 -8.82
CA GLU A 30 0.80 0.97 -9.20
C GLU A 30 1.64 1.72 -8.16
N CYS A 31 1.91 2.99 -8.44
CA CYS A 31 2.50 3.96 -7.50
C CYS A 31 3.85 3.55 -6.88
N ASN A 32 4.64 2.74 -7.61
CA ASN A 32 5.93 2.22 -7.15
C ASN A 32 5.85 1.45 -5.83
N LEU A 33 4.78 0.70 -5.60
CA LEU A 33 4.74 -0.23 -4.47
C LEU A 33 5.82 -1.29 -4.59
N HIS A 34 6.66 -1.39 -3.56
CA HIS A 34 7.68 -2.41 -3.48
C HIS A 34 7.10 -3.66 -2.82
N ARG A 35 7.19 -4.80 -3.52
CA ARG A 35 6.63 -6.08 -3.06
C ARG A 35 7.71 -7.13 -3.06
N TYR A 36 7.91 -7.79 -1.94
CA TYR A 36 8.88 -8.86 -1.83
C TYR A 36 8.35 -9.99 -0.95
N ARG A 37 8.75 -11.23 -1.28
CA ARG A 37 8.30 -12.43 -0.58
C ARG A 37 9.16 -12.64 0.67
N SER A 38 8.49 -13.01 1.77
CA SER A 38 9.13 -13.53 2.97
C SER A 38 8.99 -15.04 2.99
N LEU A 39 10.07 -15.75 3.30
CA LEU A 39 10.06 -17.21 3.42
C LEU A 39 9.79 -17.66 4.86
N ASN A 40 10.06 -16.82 5.85
CA ASN A 40 9.85 -17.12 7.27
C ASN A 40 9.60 -15.84 8.09
N PRO A 41 8.36 -15.56 8.54
CA PRO A 41 7.13 -16.28 8.23
C PRO A 41 6.78 -16.16 6.74
N ARG A 42 6.10 -17.18 6.19
CA ARG A 42 5.71 -17.18 4.77
C ARG A 42 4.66 -16.11 4.51
N GLY A 43 4.93 -15.27 3.52
CA GLY A 43 4.03 -14.17 3.16
C GLY A 43 4.66 -13.17 2.20
N ILE A 44 4.03 -12.00 2.09
CA ILE A 44 4.45 -10.91 1.21
C ILE A 44 4.51 -9.62 2.01
N PHE A 45 5.65 -8.93 1.93
CA PHE A 45 5.76 -7.55 2.38
C PHE A 45 5.38 -6.63 1.23
N VAL A 46 4.57 -5.62 1.56
CA VAL A 46 4.19 -4.51 0.70
C VAL A 46 4.70 -3.24 1.35
N GLU A 47 5.56 -2.52 0.65
CA GLU A 47 6.27 -1.35 1.16
C GLU A 47 6.03 -0.14 0.26
N MET A 48 5.74 1.00 0.88
CA MET A 48 5.47 2.26 0.20
C MET A 48 6.00 3.46 0.96
N THR A 49 6.29 4.53 0.24
CA THR A 49 6.65 5.82 0.83
C THR A 49 5.52 6.81 0.56
N VAL A 50 4.92 7.33 1.63
CA VAL A 50 3.89 8.37 1.57
C VAL A 50 4.56 9.72 1.77
N VAL A 51 4.32 10.65 0.85
CA VAL A 51 4.83 12.03 0.91
C VAL A 51 3.69 12.97 1.29
N PHE A 52 3.81 13.63 2.42
CA PHE A 52 2.92 14.70 2.87
C PHE A 52 3.39 16.02 2.25
N MET A 53 2.76 16.40 1.14
CA MET A 53 3.02 17.66 0.46
C MET A 53 2.15 18.77 1.04
N PHE A 54 2.76 19.84 1.54
CA PHE A 54 2.01 20.99 2.05
C PHE A 54 1.62 21.99 0.95
N HIS A 55 2.27 21.93 -0.20
CA HIS A 55 1.89 22.70 -1.38
C HIS A 55 1.24 21.81 -2.45
N THR A 56 0.15 22.29 -3.06
CA THR A 56 -0.68 21.49 -3.98
C THR A 56 -0.01 21.19 -5.32
N LEU A 57 1.06 21.89 -5.70
CA LEU A 57 1.67 21.75 -7.02
C LEU A 57 3.09 21.18 -7.02
N PHE A 58 3.85 21.36 -5.93
CA PHE A 58 5.27 21.01 -5.92
C PHE A 58 5.73 20.62 -4.53
N MET A 59 6.81 19.85 -4.47
CA MET A 59 7.43 19.46 -3.21
C MET A 59 8.22 20.63 -2.61
N THR A 60 8.19 20.73 -1.29
CA THR A 60 8.89 21.76 -0.53
C THR A 60 9.84 21.15 0.50
N LYS A 61 10.76 21.97 1.04
CA LYS A 61 11.71 21.52 2.07
C LYS A 61 11.04 21.04 3.36
N VAL A 62 9.82 21.49 3.64
CA VAL A 62 9.09 21.15 4.87
C VAL A 62 8.19 19.91 4.71
N ASP A 63 8.09 19.35 3.50
CA ASP A 63 7.32 18.14 3.25
C ASP A 63 7.89 16.95 4.03
N GLN A 64 7.01 16.05 4.46
CA GLN A 64 7.38 14.90 5.28
C GLN A 64 7.21 13.61 4.49
N MET A 65 8.08 12.64 4.76
CA MET A 65 8.02 11.32 4.13
C MET A 65 7.91 10.25 5.21
N VAL A 66 6.93 9.37 5.05
CA VAL A 66 6.72 8.24 5.97
C VAL A 66 6.78 6.95 5.17
N LYS A 67 7.56 6.00 5.68
CA LYS A 67 7.66 4.66 5.10
C LYS A 67 6.62 3.76 5.78
N VAL A 68 5.71 3.22 4.98
CA VAL A 68 4.66 2.31 5.44
C VAL A 68 4.99 0.91 4.92
N GLN A 69 4.90 -0.08 5.80
CA GLN A 69 5.14 -1.47 5.47
C GLN A 69 4.01 -2.33 6.04
N CYS A 70 3.41 -3.15 5.19
CA CYS A 70 2.36 -4.09 5.53
C CYS A 70 2.82 -5.51 5.23
N PHE A 71 2.57 -6.44 6.14
CA PHE A 71 2.85 -7.86 5.94
C PHE A 71 1.54 -8.63 5.73
N TYR A 72 1.48 -9.37 4.63
CA TYR A 72 0.38 -10.27 4.30
C TYR A 72 0.85 -11.72 4.44
N MET A 73 0.38 -12.40 5.50
CA MET A 73 0.73 -13.79 5.76
C MET A 73 0.09 -14.73 4.74
N GLU A 74 0.80 -15.78 4.34
CA GLU A 74 0.22 -16.86 3.54
C GLU A 74 -0.87 -17.58 4.35
N ALA A 75 -2.02 -17.85 3.72
CA ALA A 75 -3.12 -18.54 4.38
C ALA A 75 -2.90 -20.06 4.32
N ASP A 76 -2.85 -20.71 5.47
CA ASP A 76 -2.82 -22.18 5.54
C ASP A 76 -4.22 -22.74 5.24
N LYS A 77 -4.37 -23.45 4.12
CA LYS A 77 -5.59 -24.18 3.77
C LYS A 77 -5.32 -25.69 3.82
N PHE A 78 -5.96 -26.38 4.74
CA PHE A 78 -5.97 -27.84 4.79
C PHE A 78 -7.10 -28.38 3.92
N VAL A 79 -6.79 -29.25 2.95
CA VAL A 79 -7.80 -29.95 2.14
C VAL A 79 -8.16 -31.24 2.87
N SER A 80 -9.34 -31.30 3.50
CA SER A 80 -9.90 -32.54 4.05
C SER A 80 -10.81 -33.20 3.01
N ALA A 81 -10.25 -34.06 2.16
CA ALA A 81 -11.06 -34.98 1.36
C ALA A 81 -11.30 -36.25 2.19
N PRO A 82 -12.56 -36.67 2.46
CA PRO A 82 -12.81 -37.98 3.02
C PRO A 82 -12.43 -39.04 1.97
N LEU A 83 -11.41 -39.83 2.27
CA LEU A 83 -11.08 -41.04 1.52
C LEU A 83 -12.16 -42.09 1.81
N GLU A 84 -13.15 -42.18 0.93
CA GLU A 84 -14.12 -43.27 0.95
C GLU A 84 -13.48 -44.47 0.22
N VAL A 85 -12.95 -45.41 0.98
CA VAL A 85 -12.44 -46.69 0.45
C VAL A 85 -13.58 -47.70 0.55
N ARG A 86 -14.05 -48.19 -0.60
CA ARG A 86 -15.08 -49.23 -0.71
C ARG A 86 -14.45 -50.62 -0.79
#